data_AF-A0ABD2NP56-F1
#
_entry.id   AF-A0ABD2NP56-F1
#
_cell.length_a   1.000
_cell.length_b   1.000
_cell.length_c   1.000
_cell.angle_alpha   90.00
_cell.angle_beta   90.00
_cell.angle_gamma   90.00
#
_symmetry.space_group_name_H-M   'P 1'
#
loop_
_entity.id
_entity.type
_entity.pdbx_description
1 polymer ?
#
loop_
_entity_poly.entity_id
_entity_poly.type
_entity_poly.pdbx_seq_one_letter_code
_entity_poly.pdbx_strand_id
1 'polypeptide(L)'
;MSCRHKMKVETAKLRHYRDKIASNLSNPKEILRIINESTGTKSNSPTGKTPKLILHERKITAGNEVADEFNSFFANTGKKLAEKIKPSKDSSRSGSRVLNTFVLRHTIPIEVLRTIKALKHSKSCGVD
;
A
#
# COMPACT_ATOMS: atom_id res chain seq x y z
N MET A 1 -8.51 45.92 9.88
CA MET A 1 -8.57 45.44 8.48
C MET A 1 -9.26 44.05 8.41
N SER A 2 -10.46 43.92 8.98
CA SER A 2 -11.78 43.73 8.34
C SER A 2 -11.93 42.51 7.41
N CYS A 3 -12.54 41.42 7.92
CA CYS A 3 -12.90 40.18 7.23
C CYS A 3 -13.57 40.37 5.86
N ARG A 4 -14.25 41.49 5.64
CA ARG A 4 -14.92 41.84 4.38
C ARG A 4 -13.93 41.91 3.20
N HIS A 5 -12.70 42.33 3.42
CA HIS A 5 -11.68 42.37 2.38
C HIS A 5 -11.17 40.97 2.02
N LYS A 6 -10.95 40.10 3.03
CA LYS A 6 -10.58 38.69 2.80
C LYS A 6 -11.63 37.95 1.98
N MET A 7 -12.91 38.13 2.29
CA MET A 7 -14.00 37.51 1.53
C MET A 7 -13.99 37.92 0.05
N LYS A 8 -13.77 39.20 -0.26
CA LYS A 8 -13.68 39.68 -1.64
C LYS A 8 -12.52 39.05 -2.40
N VAL A 9 -11.38 38.90 -1.74
CA VAL A 9 -10.18 38.25 -2.30
C VAL A 9 -10.44 36.76 -2.58
N GLU A 10 -11.05 36.03 -1.64
CA GLU A 10 -11.38 34.62 -1.83
C GLU A 10 -12.41 34.40 -2.94
N THR A 11 -13.45 35.23 -3.01
CA THR A 11 -14.43 35.19 -4.10
C THR A 11 -13.79 35.46 -5.46
N ALA A 12 -12.87 36.42 -5.54
CA ALA A 12 -12.15 36.74 -6.77
C ALA A 12 -11.25 35.58 -7.22
N LYS A 13 -10.55 34.92 -6.30
CA LYS A 13 -9.73 33.73 -6.59
C LYS A 13 -10.58 32.58 -7.12
N LEU A 14 -11.70 32.28 -6.46
CA LEU A 14 -12.61 31.21 -6.89
C LEU A 14 -13.14 31.46 -8.30
N ARG A 15 -13.55 32.70 -8.60
CA ARG A 15 -14.00 33.08 -9.93
C ARG A 15 -12.90 32.89 -10.98
N HIS A 16 -11.68 33.35 -10.68
CA HIS A 16 -10.54 33.21 -11.58
C HIS A 16 -10.25 31.75 -11.96
N TYR A 17 -10.18 30.84 -10.98
CA TYR A 17 -9.92 29.42 -11.27
C TYR A 17 -11.10 28.74 -11.97
N ARG A 18 -12.34 29.13 -11.65
CA ARG A 18 -13.54 28.63 -12.33
C ARG A 18 -13.52 28.98 -13.82
N ASP A 19 -13.22 30.23 -14.15
CA ASP A 19 -13.15 30.70 -15.54
C ASP A 19 -11.99 30.03 -16.32
N LYS A 20 -10.85 29.81 -15.64
CA LYS A 20 -9.68 29.10 -16.20
C LYS A 20 -10.00 27.64 -16.53
N ILE A 21 -10.74 26.95 -15.66
CA ILE A 21 -11.17 25.55 -15.89
C ILE A 21 -12.21 25.48 -17.01
N ALA A 22 -13.20 26.38 -17.00
CA ALA A 22 -14.25 26.43 -18.04
C ALA A 22 -13.66 26.64 -19.44
N SER A 23 -12.60 27.45 -19.55
CA SER A 23 -11.91 27.73 -20.82
C SER A 23 -11.05 26.55 -21.32
N ASN A 24 -10.75 25.57 -20.46
CA ASN A 24 -9.86 24.43 -20.77
C ASN A 24 -10.56 23.07 -20.68
N LEU A 25 -11.91 23.02 -20.71
CA LEU A 25 -12.69 21.77 -20.58
C LEU A 25 -12.30 20.68 -21.58
N SER A 26 -11.88 21.07 -22.79
CA SER A 26 -11.43 20.14 -23.84
C SER A 26 -10.01 19.60 -23.64
N ASN A 27 -9.22 20.21 -22.75
CA ASN A 27 -7.83 19.84 -22.51
C ASN A 27 -7.60 19.37 -21.06
N PRO A 28 -7.76 18.08 -20.76
CA PRO A 28 -7.60 17.55 -19.41
C PRO A 28 -6.18 17.72 -18.85
N LYS A 29 -5.15 17.80 -19.70
CA LYS A 29 -3.76 18.04 -19.26
C LYS A 29 -3.60 19.44 -18.68
N GLU A 30 -4.24 20.42 -19.30
CA GLU A 30 -4.22 21.81 -18.82
C GLU A 30 -5.02 21.98 -17.53
N ILE A 31 -6.16 21.30 -17.40
CA ILE A 31 -6.92 21.26 -16.14
C ILE A 31 -6.06 20.70 -15.00
N LEU A 32 -5.36 19.59 -15.24
CA LEU A 32 -4.43 19.00 -14.26
C LEU A 32 -3.28 19.95 -13.91
N ARG A 33 -2.75 20.69 -14.89
CA ARG A 33 -1.72 21.72 -14.65
C ARG A 33 -2.23 22.84 -13.75
N ILE A 34 -3.45 23.32 -13.99
CA ILE A 34 -4.11 24.36 -13.17
C ILE A 34 -4.34 23.86 -11.74
N ILE A 35 -4.78 22.61 -11.57
CA ILE A 35 -4.95 21.99 -10.25
C ILE A 35 -3.61 21.95 -9.51
N ASN A 36 -2.56 21.44 -10.14
CA ASN A 36 -1.23 21.35 -9.53
C ASN A 36 -0.65 22.72 -9.15
N GLU A 37 -0.88 23.74 -9.99
CA GLU A 37 -0.53 25.12 -9.71
C GLU A 37 -1.26 25.65 -8.46
N SER A 38 -2.55 25.36 -8.33
CA SER A 38 -3.39 25.82 -7.21
C SER A 38 -3.12 25.10 -5.88
N THR A 39 -2.76 23.81 -5.92
CA THR A 39 -2.44 22.99 -4.73
C THR A 39 -1.00 23.20 -4.25
N GLY A 40 -0.19 23.99 -4.96
CA GLY A 40 1.21 24.22 -4.61
C GLY A 40 2.08 22.97 -4.80
N THR A 41 1.59 21.96 -5.51
CA THR A 41 2.35 20.78 -5.94
C THR A 41 3.23 21.15 -7.13
N LYS A 42 4.12 22.14 -6.94
CA LYS A 42 5.23 22.35 -7.86
C LYS A 42 6.13 21.11 -7.78
N SER A 43 5.95 20.20 -8.73
CA SER A 43 6.72 18.98 -8.96
C SER A 43 8.20 19.25 -9.36
N ASN A 44 8.80 20.32 -8.85
CA ASN A 44 10.18 20.71 -9.16
C ASN A 44 11.09 20.65 -7.92
N SER A 45 10.66 20.02 -6.83
CA SER A 45 11.64 19.61 -5.82
C SER A 45 12.18 18.23 -6.21
N PRO A 46 13.49 18.06 -6.43
CA PRO A 46 14.12 16.75 -6.38
C PRO A 46 14.16 16.30 -4.91
N THR A 47 12.99 16.19 -4.27
CA THR A 47 12.87 15.64 -2.91
C THR A 47 12.30 14.23 -2.96
N GLY A 48 12.59 13.50 -4.05
CA GLY A 48 12.78 12.07 -3.94
C GLY A 48 14.15 11.85 -3.33
N LYS A 49 14.31 12.05 -2.01
CA LYS A 49 15.50 11.57 -1.32
C LYS A 49 15.56 10.07 -1.64
N THR A 50 16.60 9.64 -2.35
CA THR A 50 16.85 8.21 -2.58
C THR A 50 16.71 7.51 -1.23
N PRO A 51 15.87 6.46 -1.10
CA PRO A 51 15.66 5.80 0.19
C PRO A 51 17.01 5.38 0.74
N LYS A 52 17.39 5.95 1.88
CA LYS A 52 18.66 5.65 2.55
C LYS A 52 18.39 4.59 3.59
N LEU A 53 19.02 3.43 3.44
CA LEU A 53 19.05 2.43 4.50
C LEU A 53 20.19 2.80 5.45
N ILE A 54 19.90 2.94 6.75
CA ILE A 54 20.92 3.19 7.78
C ILE A 54 21.11 1.89 8.56
N LEU A 55 22.30 1.31 8.45
CA LEU A 55 22.66 0.07 9.12
C LEU A 55 23.97 0.28 9.88
N HIS A 56 23.96 0.19 11.22
CA HIS A 56 25.15 0.36 12.08
C HIS A 56 26.01 1.58 11.67
N GLU A 57 25.41 2.76 11.59
CA GLU A 57 26.04 4.04 11.18
C GLU A 57 26.46 4.17 9.71
N ARG A 58 26.39 3.09 8.93
CA ARG A 58 26.61 3.12 7.47
C ARG A 58 25.34 3.57 6.75
N LYS A 59 25.47 4.55 5.86
CA LYS A 59 24.39 5.01 4.97
C LYS A 59 24.52 4.31 3.63
N ILE A 60 23.55 3.45 3.32
CA ILE A 60 23.47 2.74 2.05
C ILE A 60 22.45 3.45 1.17
N THR A 61 22.88 3.87 -0.01
CA THR A 61 22.06 4.64 -0.97
C THR A 61 21.96 3.99 -2.35
N ALA A 62 22.74 2.93 -2.61
CA ALA A 62 22.70 2.17 -3.85
C ALA A 62 21.58 1.12 -3.79
N GLY A 63 20.70 1.10 -4.80
CA GLY A 63 19.51 0.22 -4.80
C GLY A 63 19.83 -1.27 -4.70
N ASN A 64 20.90 -1.73 -5.35
CA ASN A 64 21.34 -3.13 -5.30
C ASN A 64 21.81 -3.51 -3.89
N GLU A 65 22.61 -2.66 -3.26
CA GLU A 65 23.13 -2.89 -1.90
C GLU A 65 22.00 -2.89 -0.86
N VAL A 66 20.97 -2.05 -1.05
CA VAL A 66 19.74 -2.12 -0.25
C VAL A 66 19.04 -3.47 -0.43
N ALA A 67 18.87 -3.93 -1.67
CA ALA A 67 18.23 -5.22 -1.93
C ALA A 67 19.00 -6.39 -1.29
N ASP A 68 20.33 -6.37 -1.38
CA ASP A 68 21.20 -7.39 -0.78
C ASP A 68 21.08 -7.41 0.75
N GLU A 69 21.09 -6.24 1.41
CA GLU A 69 20.88 -6.14 2.86
C GLU A 69 19.50 -6.62 3.29
N PHE A 70 18.46 -6.28 2.54
CA PHE A 70 17.10 -6.77 2.79
C PHE A 70 17.03 -8.29 2.66
N ASN A 71 17.58 -8.84 1.57
CA ASN A 71 17.61 -10.28 1.35
C ASN A 71 18.37 -11.00 2.47
N SER A 72 19.54 -10.46 2.85
CA SER A 72 20.34 -10.99 3.96
C SER A 72 19.58 -10.93 5.29
N PHE A 73 18.88 -9.83 5.57
CA PHE A 73 18.07 -9.70 6.78
C PHE A 73 16.96 -10.75 6.82
N PHE A 74 16.14 -10.86 5.78
CA PHE A 74 14.99 -11.76 5.78
C PHE A 74 15.39 -13.24 5.69
N ALA A 75 16.46 -13.58 4.97
CA ALA A 75 16.99 -14.94 4.94
C ALA A 75 17.50 -15.41 6.30
N ASN A 76 18.09 -14.52 7.10
CA ASN A 76 18.73 -14.88 8.36
C ASN A 76 17.88 -14.61 9.61
N THR A 77 16.78 -13.87 9.50
CA THR A 77 15.93 -13.51 10.65
C THR A 77 15.37 -14.76 11.34
N GLY A 78 14.93 -15.77 10.58
CA GLY A 78 14.45 -17.03 11.15
C GLY A 78 15.49 -17.74 12.01
N LYS A 79 16.73 -17.86 11.51
CA LYS A 79 17.84 -18.48 12.25
C LYS A 79 18.17 -17.70 13.52
N LYS A 80 18.29 -16.36 13.43
CA LYS A 80 18.55 -15.48 14.57
C LYS A 80 17.46 -15.55 15.65
N LEU A 81 16.20 -15.76 15.24
CA LEU A 81 15.10 -15.95 16.17
C LEU A 81 15.14 -17.33 16.81
N ALA A 82 15.41 -18.39 16.03
CA ALA A 82 15.53 -19.75 16.53
C ALA A 82 16.62 -19.88 17.60
N GLU A 83 17.79 -19.27 17.38
CA GLU A 83 18.89 -19.23 18.35
C GLU A 83 18.52 -18.55 19.68
N LYS A 84 17.59 -17.58 19.65
CA LYS A 84 17.09 -16.89 20.85
C LYS A 84 16.00 -17.65 21.58
N ILE A 85 15.34 -18.60 20.92
CA ILE A 85 14.30 -19.43 21.54
C ILE A 85 15.01 -20.50 22.36
N LYS A 86 14.91 -20.40 23.69
CA LYS A 86 15.42 -21.44 24.59
C LYS A 86 14.71 -22.76 24.29
N PRO A 87 15.42 -23.90 24.17
CA PRO A 87 14.77 -25.19 24.01
C PRO A 87 13.87 -25.45 25.22
N SER A 88 12.59 -25.74 24.98
CA SER A 88 11.66 -26.05 26.06
C SER A 88 12.06 -27.35 26.73
N LYS A 89 12.21 -27.35 28.05
CA LYS A 89 12.47 -28.56 28.84
C LYS A 89 11.27 -29.53 28.92
N ASP A 90 10.11 -29.12 28.41
CA ASP A 90 8.91 -29.95 28.40
C ASP A 90 8.78 -30.73 27.09
N SER A 91 9.17 -32.00 27.11
CA SER A 91 8.73 -33.00 26.14
C SER A 91 7.26 -33.42 26.33
N SER A 92 6.59 -32.91 27.36
CA SER A 92 5.22 -33.27 27.72
C SER A 92 4.21 -32.20 27.31
N ARG A 93 4.03 -32.01 26.01
CA ARG A 93 2.74 -31.50 25.48
C ARG A 93 2.25 -32.42 24.37
N SER A 94 2.06 -33.70 24.72
CA SER A 94 1.06 -34.56 24.08
C SER A 94 -0.35 -34.12 24.49
N GLY A 95 -0.67 -32.84 24.29
CA GLY A 95 -2.06 -32.43 24.16
C GLY A 95 -2.41 -32.68 22.71
N SER A 96 -3.44 -33.50 22.45
CA SER A 96 -4.03 -33.64 21.13
C SER A 96 -4.34 -32.24 20.59
N ARG A 97 -3.43 -31.70 19.77
CA ARG A 97 -3.73 -30.49 19.03
C ARG A 97 -4.73 -30.96 17.99
N VAL A 98 -5.98 -30.56 18.14
CA VAL A 98 -6.90 -30.55 17.01
C VAL A 98 -6.29 -29.58 16.02
N LEU A 99 -5.48 -30.12 15.12
CA LEU A 99 -4.96 -29.42 13.97
C LEU A 99 -6.18 -29.09 13.14
N ASN A 100 -6.66 -27.85 13.23
CA ASN A 100 -7.50 -27.27 12.20
C ASN A 100 -6.61 -27.02 10.97
N THR A 101 -6.10 -28.10 10.39
CA THR A 101 -5.29 -28.07 9.18
C THR A 101 -6.23 -28.00 7.99
N PHE A 102 -5.97 -27.02 7.12
CA PHE A 102 -6.56 -26.99 5.80
C PHE A 102 -5.97 -28.16 4.99
N VAL A 103 -6.79 -29.18 4.74
CA VAL A 103 -6.40 -30.35 3.96
C VAL A 103 -7.14 -30.33 2.64
N LEU A 104 -6.40 -30.21 1.54
CA LEU A 104 -6.94 -30.43 0.21
C LEU A 104 -7.15 -31.93 0.01
N ARG A 105 -8.41 -32.35 -0.07
CA ARG A 105 -8.79 -33.73 -0.38
C ARG A 105 -9.03 -33.89 -1.86
N HIS A 106 -8.87 -35.11 -2.37
CA HIS A 106 -9.32 -35.44 -3.71
C HIS A 106 -10.84 -35.26 -3.79
N THR A 107 -11.30 -34.46 -4.75
CA THR A 107 -12.71 -34.14 -4.96
C THR A 107 -13.24 -34.86 -6.19
N ILE A 108 -14.49 -35.32 -6.12
CA ILE A 108 -15.20 -35.93 -7.26
C ILE A 108 -16.09 -34.91 -7.98
N PRO A 109 -16.35 -35.06 -9.30
CA PRO A 109 -17.08 -34.05 -10.09
C PRO A 109 -18.46 -33.66 -9.52
N ILE A 110 -19.17 -34.61 -8.92
CA ILE A 110 -20.49 -34.36 -8.33
C ILE A 110 -20.44 -33.46 -7.09
N GLU A 111 -19.33 -33.49 -6.34
CA GLU A 111 -19.11 -32.65 -5.17
C GLU A 111 -18.82 -31.21 -5.58
N VAL A 112 -18.02 -31.00 -6.65
CA VAL A 112 -17.81 -29.68 -7.25
C VAL A 112 -19.14 -29.07 -7.69
N LEU A 113 -19.95 -29.84 -8.41
CA LEU A 113 -21.25 -29.37 -8.90
C LEU A 113 -22.19 -28.99 -7.75
N ARG A 114 -22.21 -29.80 -6.68
CA ARG A 114 -23.00 -29.51 -5.48
C ARG A 114 -22.55 -28.21 -4.82
N THR A 115 -21.25 -28.01 -4.69
CA THR A 115 -20.68 -26.79 -4.11
C THR A 115 -21.03 -25.56 -4.94
N ILE A 116 -20.87 -25.62 -6.27
CA ILE A 116 -21.24 -24.52 -7.18
C ILE A 116 -22.72 -24.16 -7.05
N LYS A 117 -23.62 -25.16 -7.02
CA LYS A 117 -25.06 -24.93 -6.84
C LYS A 117 -25.42 -24.32 -5.48
N ALA A 118 -24.62 -24.60 -4.45
CA ALA A 118 -24.79 -24.02 -3.12
C ALA A 118 -24.26 -22.58 -3.00
N LEU A 119 -23.45 -22.10 -3.96
CA LEU A 119 -22.97 -20.73 -3.96
C LEU A 119 -24.12 -19.76 -4.31
N LYS A 120 -24.35 -18.78 -3.43
CA LYS A 120 -25.37 -17.75 -3.63
C LYS A 120 -24.96 -16.83 -4.78
N HIS A 121 -25.76 -16.81 -5.84
CA HIS A 121 -25.57 -15.98 -7.04
C HIS A 121 -25.67 -14.45 -6.80
N SER A 122 -25.86 -14.00 -5.56
CA SER A 122 -26.12 -12.59 -5.22
C SER A 122 -24.93 -11.90 -4.54
N LYS A 123 -23.74 -12.52 -4.53
CA LYS A 123 -22.54 -11.88 -4.01
C LYS A 123 -21.72 -11.33 -5.17
N SER A 124 -21.14 -10.16 -4.93
CA SER A 124 -20.42 -9.32 -5.88
C SER A 124 -19.41 -10.11 -6.71
N CYS A 125 -19.30 -9.77 -8.00
CA CYS A 125 -18.23 -10.25 -8.85
C CYS A 125 -16.87 -9.75 -8.31
N GLY A 126 -15.86 -10.63 -8.29
CA GLY A 126 -14.48 -10.20 -8.11
C GLY A 126 -14.04 -9.35 -9.29
N VAL A 127 -13.14 -8.40 -9.06
CA VAL A 127 -12.47 -7.67 -10.14
C VAL A 127 -11.32 -8.57 -10.58
N ASP A 128 -11.50 -9.26 -11.70
CA ASP A 128 -10.41 -9.94 -12.43
C ASP A 128 -9.68 -8.93 -13.32
#